data_AF-A7HD15-F1
#
_entry.id   AF-A7HD15-F1
#
_cell.length_a   1.000
_cell.length_b   1.000
_cell.length_c   1.000
_cell.angle_alpha   90.00
_cell.angle_beta   90.00
_cell.angle_gamma   90.00
#
_symmetry.space_group_name_H-M   'P 1'
#
loop_
_entity.id
_entity.type
_entity.pdbx_description
1 polymer ?
#
loop_
_entity_poly.entity_id
_entity_poly.type
_entity_poly.pdbx_seq_one_letter_code
_entity_poly.pdbx_strand_id
1 'polypeptide(L)'
;MPAIAPSALDSTLLAQRLRELAGQERDVQVEFLLHLEVFDRRRAYVDAGYPSLWAYCLEVLHLREGAAGRRIQAMRVLRRFPSLEDALRDGRLCISTVQLLGQVLTEENLPDLVARAAYRTKAEVDHLVASLQARTAPRAGLRKLPDRASAASALALPLAAVDAGPAEPQQALWGP
;
A
#
# COMPACT_ATOMS: atom_id res chain seq x y z
N MET A 1 -4.63 -40.40 -9.11
CA MET A 1 -3.84 -40.88 -10.28
C MET A 1 -2.37 -40.74 -9.94
N PRO A 2 -1.50 -41.72 -10.24
CA PRO A 2 -0.07 -41.58 -9.99
C PRO A 2 0.47 -40.40 -10.80
N ALA A 3 1.27 -39.54 -10.16
CA ALA A 3 1.91 -38.42 -10.83
C ALA A 3 2.95 -38.96 -11.83
N ILE A 4 2.76 -38.70 -13.12
CA ILE A 4 3.77 -38.97 -14.15
C ILE A 4 4.99 -38.07 -13.83
N ALA A 5 6.18 -38.67 -13.76
CA ALA A 5 7.40 -37.91 -13.51
C ALA A 5 7.62 -36.87 -14.64
N PRO A 6 7.99 -35.61 -14.33
CA PRO A 6 8.23 -34.59 -15.36
C PRO A 6 9.25 -35.03 -16.41
N SER A 7 10.23 -35.85 -16.03
CA SER A 7 11.26 -36.40 -16.92
C SER A 7 10.75 -37.37 -17.99
N ALA A 8 9.51 -37.88 -17.86
CA ALA A 8 8.91 -38.82 -18.80
C ALA A 8 8.03 -38.13 -19.87
N LEU A 9 7.84 -36.81 -19.79
CA LEU A 9 7.01 -36.04 -20.71
C LEU A 9 7.84 -35.47 -21.86
N ASP A 10 7.28 -35.42 -23.06
CA ASP A 10 7.87 -34.67 -24.17
C ASP A 10 7.71 -33.15 -23.97
N SER A 11 8.42 -32.35 -24.78
CA SER A 11 8.43 -30.89 -24.67
C SER A 11 7.06 -30.24 -24.83
N THR A 12 6.17 -30.80 -25.66
CA THR A 12 4.83 -30.25 -25.89
C THR A 12 3.94 -30.48 -24.67
N LEU A 13 3.96 -31.70 -24.13
CA LEU A 13 3.26 -32.06 -22.90
C LEU A 13 3.81 -31.30 -21.70
N LEU A 14 5.13 -31.10 -21.60
CA LEU A 14 5.73 -30.25 -20.58
C LEU A 14 5.24 -28.80 -20.65
N ALA A 15 5.23 -28.20 -21.84
CA ALA A 15 4.76 -26.84 -22.04
C ALA A 15 3.27 -26.70 -21.69
N GLN A 16 2.43 -27.69 -22.06
CA GLN A 16 1.03 -27.74 -21.65
C GLN A 16 0.90 -27.82 -20.12
N ARG A 17 1.65 -28.74 -19.50
CA ARG A 17 1.59 -28.93 -18.06
C ARG A 17 2.01 -27.70 -17.28
N LEU A 18 3.02 -26.97 -17.75
CA LEU A 18 3.44 -25.70 -17.15
C LEU A 18 2.35 -24.63 -17.26
N ARG A 19 1.62 -24.54 -18.37
CA ARG A 19 0.48 -23.60 -18.51
C ARG A 19 -0.66 -23.94 -17.54
N GLU A 20 -0.97 -25.22 -17.39
CA GLU A 20 -1.98 -25.69 -16.44
C GLU A 20 -1.58 -25.36 -15.00
N LEU A 21 -0.35 -25.70 -14.61
CA LEU A 21 0.18 -25.41 -13.28
C LEU A 21 0.22 -23.91 -13.00
N ALA A 22 0.63 -23.09 -13.98
CA ALA A 22 0.60 -21.63 -13.84
C ALA A 22 -0.82 -21.09 -13.64
N GLY A 23 -1.85 -21.72 -14.23
CA GLY A 23 -3.26 -21.44 -13.93
C GLY A 23 -3.64 -21.80 -12.50
N GLN A 24 -3.32 -23.02 -12.08
CA GLN A 24 -3.59 -23.51 -10.72
C GLN A 24 -2.91 -22.68 -9.65
N GLU A 25 -1.66 -22.25 -9.88
CA GLU A 25 -0.93 -21.35 -8.98
C GLU A 25 -1.65 -20.00 -8.82
N ARG A 26 -2.16 -19.43 -9.93
CA ARG A 26 -2.94 -18.18 -9.88
C ARG A 26 -4.23 -18.38 -9.12
N ASP A 27 -4.96 -19.47 -9.36
CA ASP A 27 -6.20 -19.76 -8.65
C ASP A 27 -5.99 -19.86 -7.14
N VAL A 28 -4.95 -20.58 -6.70
CA VAL A 28 -4.59 -20.68 -5.28
C VAL A 28 -4.17 -19.33 -4.71
N GLN A 29 -3.44 -18.52 -5.48
CA GLN A 29 -3.07 -17.16 -5.05
C GLN A 29 -4.30 -16.26 -4.87
N VAL A 30 -5.26 -16.30 -5.79
CA VAL A 30 -6.51 -15.53 -5.68
C VAL A 30 -7.31 -16.01 -4.47
N GLU A 31 -7.48 -17.31 -4.31
CA GLU A 31 -8.17 -17.90 -3.17
C GLU A 31 -7.53 -17.50 -1.84
N PHE A 32 -6.19 -17.52 -1.77
CA PHE A 32 -5.45 -17.02 -0.60
C PHE A 32 -5.79 -15.56 -0.29
N LEU A 33 -5.85 -14.67 -1.29
CA LEU A 33 -6.17 -13.26 -1.08
C LEU A 33 -7.61 -13.05 -0.61
N LEU A 34 -8.57 -13.82 -1.13
CA LEU A 34 -9.97 -13.76 -0.70
C LEU A 34 -10.14 -14.25 0.75
N HIS A 35 -9.45 -15.32 1.14
CA HIS A 35 -9.44 -15.77 2.53
C HIS A 35 -8.76 -14.77 3.46
N LEU A 36 -7.63 -14.19 3.01
CA LEU A 36 -6.92 -13.14 3.74
C LEU A 36 -7.81 -11.90 3.93
N GLU A 37 -8.66 -11.56 2.96
CA GLU A 37 -9.63 -10.47 3.06
C GLU A 37 -10.62 -10.69 4.19
N VAL A 38 -11.22 -11.88 4.26
CA VAL A 38 -12.20 -12.23 5.29
C VAL A 38 -11.53 -12.29 6.66
N PHE A 39 -10.32 -12.87 6.72
CA PHE A 39 -9.52 -12.97 7.95
C PHE A 39 -9.15 -11.59 8.50
N ASP A 40 -8.73 -10.66 7.64
CA ASP A 40 -8.45 -9.27 7.98
C ASP A 40 -9.72 -8.52 8.42
N ARG A 41 -10.82 -8.66 7.67
CA ARG A 41 -12.09 -7.98 7.96
C ARG A 41 -12.67 -8.39 9.30
N ARG A 42 -12.54 -9.67 9.68
CA ARG A 42 -12.96 -10.19 10.99
C ARG A 42 -11.95 -9.89 12.10
N ARG A 43 -10.77 -9.35 11.75
CA ARG A 43 -9.63 -9.21 12.66
C ARG A 43 -9.27 -10.53 13.35
N ALA A 44 -9.42 -11.65 12.65
CA ALA A 44 -9.21 -12.99 13.22
C ALA A 44 -7.76 -13.24 13.68
N TYR A 45 -6.80 -12.41 13.25
CA TYR A 45 -5.45 -12.39 13.80
C TYR A 45 -5.42 -11.96 15.29
N VAL A 46 -6.39 -11.17 15.76
CA VAL A 46 -6.51 -10.77 17.17
C VAL A 46 -6.93 -11.96 18.02
N ASP A 47 -7.93 -12.72 17.56
CA ASP A 47 -8.37 -13.95 18.23
C ASP A 47 -7.27 -15.00 18.26
N ALA A 48 -6.39 -15.00 17.24
CA ALA A 48 -5.18 -15.82 17.19
C ALA A 48 -4.02 -15.29 18.05
N GLY A 49 -4.17 -14.16 18.75
CA GLY A 49 -3.16 -13.61 19.67
C GLY A 49 -2.10 -12.69 19.04
N TYR A 50 -2.31 -12.21 17.81
CA TYR A 50 -1.35 -11.38 17.09
C TYR A 50 -1.76 -9.90 17.05
N PRO A 51 -0.80 -8.96 17.18
CA PRO A 51 -1.11 -7.53 17.24
C PRO A 51 -1.54 -6.94 15.90
N SER A 52 -1.29 -7.63 14.78
CA SER A 52 -1.68 -7.18 13.43
C SER A 52 -1.71 -8.34 12.44
N LEU A 53 -2.40 -8.14 11.31
CA LEU A 53 -2.32 -9.05 10.16
C LEU A 53 -0.87 -9.21 9.65
N TRP A 54 -0.09 -8.14 9.71
CA TRP A 54 1.32 -8.16 9.31
C TRP A 54 2.12 -9.14 10.17
N ALA A 55 2.01 -9.04 11.50
CA ALA A 55 2.67 -9.95 12.43
C ALA A 55 2.24 -11.41 12.18
N TYR A 56 0.94 -11.66 12.02
CA TYR A 56 0.43 -12.99 11.69
C TYR A 56 1.03 -13.55 10.38
N CYS A 57 1.11 -12.73 9.33
CA CYS A 57 1.71 -13.14 8.05
C CYS A 57 3.20 -13.50 8.16
N LEU A 58 3.98 -12.80 8.99
CA LEU A 58 5.41 -13.09 9.16
C LEU A 58 5.65 -14.28 10.10
N GLU A 59 4.92 -14.34 11.21
CA GLU A 59 5.19 -15.27 12.30
C GLU A 59 4.49 -16.62 12.12
N VAL A 60 3.25 -16.63 11.61
CA VAL A 60 2.47 -17.88 11.43
C VAL A 60 2.56 -18.40 10.01
N LEU A 61 2.37 -17.52 9.02
CA LEU A 61 2.40 -17.91 7.61
C LEU A 61 3.83 -17.94 7.04
N HIS A 62 4.83 -17.53 7.84
CA HIS A 62 6.24 -17.49 7.47
C HIS A 62 6.52 -16.78 6.13
N LEU A 63 5.69 -15.79 5.80
CA LEU A 63 5.91 -14.97 4.62
C LEU A 63 7.08 -14.02 4.88
N ARG A 64 7.92 -13.82 3.87
CA ARG A 64 8.91 -12.73 3.88
C ARG A 64 8.20 -11.39 3.76
N GLU A 65 8.81 -10.33 4.27
CA GLU A 65 8.23 -8.97 4.37
C GLU A 65 7.69 -8.49 3.01
N GLY A 66 8.48 -8.61 1.95
CA GLY A 66 8.07 -8.22 0.60
C GLY A 66 6.92 -9.08 0.03
N ALA A 67 6.80 -10.34 0.47
CA ALA A 67 5.70 -11.23 0.07
C ALA A 67 4.42 -10.92 0.87
N ALA A 68 4.53 -10.68 2.17
CA ALA A 68 3.44 -10.29 3.06
C ALA A 68 2.86 -8.94 2.63
N GLY A 69 3.71 -7.93 2.42
CA GLY A 69 3.28 -6.59 2.01
C GLY A 69 2.51 -6.59 0.70
N ARG A 70 3.03 -7.28 -0.33
CA ARG A 70 2.33 -7.38 -1.62
C ARG A 70 0.97 -8.07 -1.50
N ARG A 71 0.88 -9.16 -0.74
CA ARG A 71 -0.38 -9.88 -0.53
C ARG A 71 -1.40 -9.05 0.24
N ILE A 72 -0.98 -8.40 1.32
CA ILE A 72 -1.87 -7.53 2.13
C ILE A 72 -2.38 -6.36 1.28
N GLN A 73 -1.52 -5.71 0.49
CA GLN A 73 -1.94 -4.61 -0.37
C GLN A 73 -2.83 -5.09 -1.51
N ALA A 74 -2.49 -6.19 -2.18
CA ALA A 74 -3.34 -6.75 -3.24
C ALA A 74 -4.71 -7.18 -2.71
N MET A 75 -4.77 -7.79 -1.52
CA MET A 75 -6.03 -8.11 -0.83
C MET A 75 -6.87 -6.85 -0.61
N ARG A 76 -6.27 -5.76 -0.13
CA ARG A 76 -6.98 -4.48 0.07
C ARG A 76 -7.50 -3.88 -1.23
N VAL A 77 -6.73 -4.01 -2.32
CA VAL A 77 -7.17 -3.57 -3.66
C VAL A 77 -8.32 -4.43 -4.16
N LEU A 78 -8.27 -5.76 -4.02
CA LEU A 78 -9.37 -6.67 -4.37
C LEU A 78 -10.63 -6.40 -3.56
N ARG A 79 -10.50 -6.11 -2.27
CA ARG A 79 -11.65 -5.69 -1.42
C ARG A 79 -12.36 -4.47 -2.00
N ARG A 80 -11.59 -3.51 -2.55
CA ARG A 80 -12.13 -2.29 -3.16
C ARG A 80 -12.66 -2.54 -4.57
N PHE A 81 -12.00 -3.39 -5.36
CA PHE A 81 -12.33 -3.67 -6.75
C PHE A 81 -12.44 -5.19 -7.00
N PRO A 82 -13.57 -5.83 -6.63
CA PRO A 82 -13.72 -7.28 -6.73
C PRO A 82 -13.61 -7.83 -8.16
N SER A 83 -13.95 -7.03 -9.17
CA SER A 83 -13.84 -7.40 -10.59
C SER A 83 -12.40 -7.63 -11.08
N LEU A 84 -11.38 -7.31 -10.27
CA LEU A 84 -9.99 -7.68 -10.55
C LEU A 84 -9.71 -9.18 -10.33
N GLU A 85 -10.63 -9.92 -9.70
CA GLU A 85 -10.47 -11.36 -9.47
C GLU A 85 -10.19 -12.11 -10.77
N ASP A 86 -11.04 -11.90 -11.79
CA ASP A 86 -10.90 -12.58 -13.08
C ASP A 86 -9.56 -12.26 -13.75
N ALA A 87 -9.12 -11.01 -13.67
CA ALA A 87 -7.86 -10.57 -14.25
C ALA A 87 -6.63 -11.20 -13.56
N LEU A 88 -6.74 -11.57 -12.27
CA LEU A 88 -5.72 -12.34 -11.57
C LEU A 88 -5.78 -13.83 -11.92
N ARG A 89 -6.99 -14.41 -11.97
CA ARG A 89 -7.20 -15.82 -12.30
C ARG A 89 -6.77 -16.14 -13.71
N ASP A 90 -7.16 -15.33 -14.69
CA ASP A 90 -6.81 -15.49 -16.11
C ASP A 90 -5.41 -14.99 -16.46
N GLY A 91 -4.74 -14.33 -15.52
CA GLY A 91 -3.31 -14.00 -15.58
C GLY A 91 -2.99 -12.76 -16.38
N ARG A 92 -4.01 -11.98 -16.78
CA ARG A 92 -3.81 -10.63 -17.30
C ARG A 92 -3.00 -9.79 -16.31
N LEU A 93 -3.29 -9.91 -15.02
CA LEU A 93 -2.57 -9.23 -13.94
C LEU A 93 -1.96 -10.24 -12.95
N CYS A 94 -0.94 -9.80 -12.22
CA CYS A 94 -0.39 -10.54 -11.09
C CYS A 94 -0.45 -9.70 -9.80
N ILE A 95 -0.20 -10.32 -8.64
CA ILE A 95 -0.31 -9.68 -7.32
C ILE A 95 0.49 -8.36 -7.24
N SER A 96 1.72 -8.33 -7.78
CA SER A 96 2.53 -7.10 -7.77
C SER A 96 1.94 -6.00 -8.64
N THR A 97 1.37 -6.35 -9.80
CA THR A 97 0.71 -5.38 -10.68
C THR A 97 -0.52 -4.80 -9.99
N VAL A 98 -1.37 -5.63 -9.39
CA VAL A 98 -2.54 -5.16 -8.61
C VAL A 98 -2.13 -4.24 -7.46
N GLN A 99 -1.07 -4.59 -6.73
CA GLN A 99 -0.51 -3.74 -5.66
C GLN A 99 -0.03 -2.38 -6.16
N LEU A 100 0.52 -2.28 -7.38
CA LEU A 100 0.95 -1.02 -7.99
C LEU A 100 -0.24 -0.19 -8.48
N LEU A 101 -1.15 -0.83 -9.23
CA LEU A 101 -2.33 -0.16 -9.78
C LEU A 101 -3.26 0.39 -8.68
N GLY A 102 -3.29 -0.24 -7.50
CA GLY A 102 -4.08 0.21 -6.36
C GLY A 102 -3.88 1.69 -5.96
N GLN A 103 -2.75 2.30 -6.33
CA GLN A 103 -2.45 3.71 -6.07
C GLN A 103 -3.21 4.69 -6.99
N VAL A 104 -3.64 4.23 -8.16
CA VAL A 104 -4.23 5.08 -9.23
C VAL A 104 -5.58 4.57 -9.71
N LEU A 105 -6.01 3.39 -9.27
CA LEU A 105 -7.29 2.79 -9.65
C LEU A 105 -8.48 3.60 -9.11
N THR A 106 -9.44 3.80 -9.99
CA THR A 106 -10.79 4.31 -9.73
C THR A 106 -11.80 3.43 -10.46
N GLU A 107 -13.07 3.46 -10.06
CA GLU A 107 -14.12 2.67 -10.73
C GLU A 107 -14.24 3.04 -12.22
N GLU A 108 -14.03 4.31 -12.55
CA GLU A 108 -14.12 4.82 -13.92
C GLU A 108 -12.96 4.32 -14.81
N ASN A 109 -11.73 4.27 -14.27
CA ASN A 109 -10.55 3.90 -15.05
C ASN A 109 -10.24 2.40 -15.02
N LEU A 110 -10.95 1.63 -14.20
CA LEU A 110 -10.65 0.23 -13.93
C LEU A 110 -10.57 -0.62 -15.22
N PRO A 111 -11.56 -0.62 -16.13
CA PRO A 111 -11.50 -1.47 -17.33
C PRO A 111 -10.34 -1.12 -18.27
N ASP A 112 -10.11 0.18 -18.52
CA ASP A 112 -9.01 0.67 -19.36
C ASP A 112 -7.65 0.32 -18.75
N LEU A 113 -7.50 0.57 -17.45
CA LEU A 113 -6.22 0.38 -16.79
C LEU A 113 -5.84 -1.10 -16.69
N VAL A 114 -6.82 -1.98 -16.46
CA VAL A 114 -6.63 -3.44 -16.53
C VAL A 114 -6.16 -3.85 -17.92
N ALA A 115 -6.82 -3.36 -18.98
CA ALA A 115 -6.44 -3.69 -20.35
C ALA A 115 -5.02 -3.22 -20.70
N ARG A 116 -4.61 -2.03 -20.26
CA ARG A 116 -3.28 -1.46 -20.51
C ARG A 116 -2.17 -2.14 -19.72
N ALA A 117 -2.48 -2.60 -18.50
CA ALA A 117 -1.54 -3.31 -17.64
C ALA A 117 -1.46 -4.82 -17.93
N ALA A 118 -2.39 -5.36 -18.73
CA ALA A 118 -2.44 -6.79 -19.03
C ALA A 118 -1.13 -7.28 -19.65
N TYR A 119 -0.58 -8.37 -19.08
CA TYR A 119 0.65 -9.03 -19.53
C TYR A 119 1.91 -8.15 -19.55
N ARG A 120 1.88 -7.00 -18.86
CA ARG A 120 3.02 -6.07 -18.78
C ARG A 120 4.00 -6.48 -17.69
N THR A 121 5.27 -6.18 -17.94
CA THR A 121 6.32 -6.28 -16.94
C THR A 121 6.12 -5.25 -15.84
N LYS A 122 6.74 -5.49 -14.67
CA LYS A 122 6.69 -4.54 -13.55
C LYS A 122 7.15 -3.13 -13.97
N ALA A 123 8.24 -3.03 -14.74
CA ALA A 123 8.80 -1.74 -15.15
C ALA A 123 7.82 -0.95 -16.05
N GLU A 124 7.13 -1.63 -16.96
CA GLU A 124 6.09 -1.01 -17.80
C GLU A 124 4.89 -0.55 -16.96
N VAL A 125 4.47 -1.34 -15.96
CA VAL A 125 3.40 -0.97 -15.03
C VAL A 125 3.82 0.22 -14.16
N ASP A 126 5.05 0.23 -13.63
CA ASP A 126 5.58 1.36 -12.87
C ASP A 126 5.57 2.64 -13.71
N HIS A 127 5.99 2.56 -14.98
CA HIS A 127 5.93 3.70 -15.90
C HIS A 127 4.48 4.15 -16.16
N LEU A 128 3.56 3.21 -16.37
CA LEU A 128 2.14 3.46 -16.55
C LEU A 128 1.55 4.21 -15.33
N VAL A 129 1.81 3.74 -14.12
CA VAL A 129 1.36 4.36 -12.86
C VAL A 129 1.95 5.77 -12.70
N ALA A 130 3.26 5.94 -12.93
CA ALA A 130 3.91 7.24 -12.83
C ALA A 130 3.33 8.25 -13.84
N SER A 131 3.03 7.81 -15.07
CA SER A 131 2.43 8.66 -16.10
C SER A 131 1.03 9.17 -15.71
N LEU A 132 0.26 8.36 -15.00
CA LEU A 132 -1.07 8.72 -14.51
C LEU A 132 -0.98 9.74 -13.38
N GLN A 133 -0.11 9.47 -12.39
CA GLN A 133 0.08 10.37 -11.24
C GLN A 133 0.58 11.75 -11.66
N ALA A 134 1.49 11.83 -12.63
CA ALA A 134 1.99 13.10 -13.15
C ALA A 134 0.89 13.97 -13.79
N ARG A 135 -0.13 13.35 -14.44
CA ARG A 135 -1.28 14.08 -15.00
C ARG A 135 -2.23 14.58 -13.93
N THR A 136 -2.35 13.86 -12.82
CA THR A 136 -3.28 14.19 -11.72
C THR A 136 -2.70 15.20 -10.74
N ALA A 137 -1.38 15.26 -10.57
CA ALA A 137 -0.74 16.24 -9.70
C ALA A 137 -1.09 17.67 -10.15
N PRO A 138 -1.66 18.52 -9.26
CA PRO A 138 -1.90 19.92 -9.59
C PRO A 138 -0.58 20.58 -9.98
N ARG A 139 -0.56 21.32 -11.10
CA ARG A 139 0.59 22.18 -11.42
C ARG A 139 0.70 23.19 -10.29
N ALA A 140 1.62 22.95 -9.35
CA ALA A 140 1.89 23.88 -8.26
C ALA A 140 2.24 25.22 -8.90
N GLY A 141 1.29 26.17 -8.87
CA GLY A 141 1.54 27.53 -9.28
C GLY A 141 2.68 28.05 -8.43
N LEU A 142 3.75 28.52 -9.07
CA LEU A 142 4.86 29.19 -8.39
C LEU A 142 4.28 30.32 -7.54
N ARG A 143 4.18 30.11 -6.23
CA ARG A 143 3.83 31.18 -5.29
C ARG A 143 5.09 32.00 -5.08
N LYS A 144 5.12 33.22 -5.63
CA LYS A 144 6.18 34.18 -5.34
C LYS A 144 6.22 34.39 -3.83
N LEU A 145 7.39 34.20 -3.22
CA LEU A 145 7.63 34.56 -1.82
C LEU A 145 7.31 36.05 -1.64
N PRO A 146 6.64 36.46 -0.54
CA PRO A 146 6.41 37.88 -0.28
C PRO A 146 7.75 38.63 -0.25
N ASP A 147 7.76 39.83 -0.83
CA ASP A 147 8.93 40.68 -0.87
C ASP A 147 9.44 40.93 0.56
N ARG A 148 10.74 40.71 0.79
CA ARG A 148 11.37 40.81 2.12
C ARG A 148 11.16 42.18 2.78
N ALA A 149 10.86 43.20 1.98
CA ALA A 149 10.51 44.54 2.45
C ALA A 149 9.21 44.58 3.28
N SER A 150 8.26 43.68 3.05
CA SER A 150 7.01 43.62 3.83
C SER A 150 7.15 42.83 5.13
N ALA A 151 8.08 41.87 5.22
CA ALA A 151 8.32 41.10 6.43
C ALA A 151 8.99 41.91 7.55
N ALA A 152 9.72 42.97 7.20
CA ALA A 152 10.39 43.84 8.18
C ALA A 152 9.43 44.71 9.00
N SER A 153 8.19 44.93 8.54
CA SER A 153 7.22 45.75 9.28
C SER A 153 6.43 44.97 10.35
N ALA A 154 6.54 43.64 10.41
CA ALA A 154 5.73 42.80 11.30
C ALA A 154 6.44 42.36 12.60
N LEU A 155 7.69 42.79 12.83
CA LEU A 155 8.50 42.39 13.99
C LEU A 155 8.66 43.48 15.07
N ALA A 156 7.75 44.44 15.15
CA ALA A 156 7.67 45.33 16.31
C ALA A 156 6.73 44.74 17.37
N LEU A 157 7.20 43.71 18.08
CA LEU A 157 6.61 43.34 19.38
C LEU A 157 7.14 44.34 20.43
N PRO A 158 6.28 45.07 21.16
CA PRO A 158 6.74 45.98 22.19
C PRO A 158 7.31 45.17 23.38
N LEU A 159 8.61 45.31 23.61
CA LEU A 159 9.27 44.82 24.81
C LEU A 159 8.86 45.75 25.97
N ALA A 160 7.92 45.30 26.80
CA ALA A 160 7.53 46.02 28.01
C ALA A 160 8.73 46.07 28.97
N ALA A 161 9.19 47.28 29.28
CA ALA A 161 10.20 47.52 30.30
C ALA A 161 9.62 47.19 31.68
N VAL A 162 10.27 46.25 32.38
CA VAL A 162 10.04 46.01 33.81
C VAL A 162 10.74 47.13 34.57
N ASP A 163 9.96 47.99 35.20
CA ASP A 163 10.47 48.99 36.14
C ASP A 163 10.68 48.33 37.51
N ALA A 164 11.88 48.48 38.05
CA ALA A 164 12.30 47.89 39.32
C ALA A 164 12.15 48.92 40.44
N GLY A 165 11.19 48.70 41.34
CA GLY A 165 11.03 49.44 42.60
C GLY A 165 11.20 48.52 43.82
N PRO A 166 11.73 49.01 44.96
CA PRO A 166 12.39 48.18 45.97
C PRO A 166 11.43 47.52 46.97
N ALA A 167 11.95 46.46 47.59
CA ALA A 167 11.31 45.53 48.50
C ALA A 167 11.09 46.08 49.93
N GLU A 168 10.04 45.60 50.61
CA GLU A 168 10.03 45.40 52.07
C GLU A 168 9.26 44.12 52.47
N PRO A 169 9.58 43.51 53.64
CA PRO A 169 9.34 42.09 53.93
C PRO A 169 8.24 41.85 54.97
N GLN A 170 7.57 40.68 54.95
CA GLN A 170 6.97 40.13 56.17
C GLN A 170 6.70 38.61 56.12
N GLN A 171 7.52 37.90 56.90
CA GLN A 171 7.25 36.80 57.85
C GLN A 171 6.47 35.54 57.43
N ALA A 172 7.25 34.46 57.36
CA ALA A 172 7.12 33.15 57.99
C ALA A 172 5.78 32.75 58.65
N LEU A 173 5.30 31.56 58.29
CA LEU A 173 4.69 30.61 59.23
C LEU A 173 4.82 29.18 58.70
N TRP A 174 5.44 28.32 59.50
CA TRP A 174 5.71 26.91 59.24
C TRP A 174 4.70 26.04 60.03
N GLY A 175 4.15 25.03 59.35
CA GLY A 175 3.74 23.74 59.92
C GLY A 175 2.29 23.56 60.37
N PRO A 176 1.90 22.32 60.73
CA PRO A 176 2.67 21.06 60.71
C PRO A 176 2.44 20.19 59.47
#